data_AF-T0TY37-F1
#
_entry.id   AF-T0TY37-F1
#
_cell.length_a   1.000
_cell.length_b   1.000
_cell.length_c   1.000
_cell.angle_alpha   90.00
_cell.angle_beta   90.00
_cell.angle_gamma   90.00
#
_symmetry.space_group_name_H-M   'P 1'
#
loop_
_entity.id
_entity.type
_entity.pdbx_description
1 polymer ?
#
loop_
_entity_poly.entity_id
_entity_poly.type
_entity_poly.pdbx_seq_one_letter_code
_entity_poly.pdbx_strand_id
1 'polypeptide(L)'
;MFKLTSKLALSNLKQNRKLYYPFAIAVILTTMILYSFIALATTPHLEASYGGRTARTVLGFGCFVVQLVVIILVAYANGYVMKNRSKELGLYSVLGMEKKHLLVMTLWELLIFYILTVGAGLGLGLLFDPLIFALLLKCMGLPVVIQSTFQIEAVLNTLLGLALAFGLILLLNSFRLLRYSSLHLMQQKKAGEKKGRFLLVQTLLGLGLLGIAFYIALTVERPVAAVQGFFIAVILVILATYLLFNAGSITFLRFLKGRKSYYYKPENFISVSNLIARMRKNAAGLATISILSTMVLVTLTGSLNIFIGGQNYLDTVYPSDYMISVGHMPSDAETESVIEDVQAQIKKTADATHLSDYQVAQTTYWSAEIRKIDGRSRGE
;
A
#
# COMPACT_ATOMS: atom_id res chain seq x y z
N MET A 1 -21.34 -13.57 -32.81
CA MET A 1 -21.15 -12.25 -32.15
C MET A 1 -19.81 -12.12 -31.40
N PHE A 2 -19.33 -13.14 -30.66
CA PHE A 2 -18.07 -13.08 -29.88
C PHE A 2 -16.80 -12.66 -30.68
N LYS A 3 -16.62 -13.17 -31.91
CA LYS A 3 -15.48 -12.80 -32.77
C LYS A 3 -15.50 -11.34 -33.25
N LEU A 4 -16.68 -10.70 -33.31
CA LEU A 4 -16.84 -9.31 -33.75
C LEU A 4 -16.53 -8.36 -32.59
N THR A 5 -17.01 -8.65 -31.39
CA THR A 5 -16.73 -7.84 -30.19
C THR A 5 -15.26 -7.86 -29.78
N SER A 6 -14.57 -9.00 -29.92
CA SER A 6 -13.13 -9.08 -29.62
C SER A 6 -12.27 -8.34 -30.66
N LYS A 7 -12.59 -8.45 -31.96
CA LYS A 7 -11.93 -7.66 -33.02
C LYS A 7 -12.16 -6.16 -32.82
N LEU A 8 -13.36 -5.74 -32.42
CA LEU A 8 -13.66 -4.34 -32.15
C LEU A 8 -12.90 -3.80 -30.92
N ALA A 9 -12.75 -4.61 -29.87
CA ALA A 9 -11.97 -4.27 -28.68
C ALA A 9 -10.46 -4.12 -29.00
N LEU A 10 -9.88 -5.04 -29.78
CA LEU A 10 -8.50 -4.95 -30.26
C LEU A 10 -8.25 -3.71 -31.15
N SER A 11 -9.19 -3.41 -32.04
CA SER A 11 -9.14 -2.18 -32.85
C SER A 11 -9.21 -0.93 -31.97
N ASN A 12 -10.07 -0.92 -30.97
CA ASN A 12 -10.20 0.18 -30.00
C ASN A 12 -8.91 0.42 -29.20
N LEU A 13 -8.27 -0.64 -28.69
CA LEU A 13 -6.97 -0.53 -28.02
C LEU A 13 -5.91 0.10 -28.93
N LYS A 14 -5.89 -0.31 -30.21
CA LYS A 14 -4.94 0.18 -31.20
C LYS A 14 -5.21 1.64 -31.60
N GLN A 15 -6.48 2.03 -31.69
CA GLN A 15 -6.88 3.39 -32.06
C GLN A 15 -6.70 4.39 -30.90
N ASN A 16 -6.96 3.96 -29.66
CA ASN A 16 -6.84 4.79 -28.45
C ASN A 16 -5.49 4.61 -27.71
N ARG A 17 -4.43 4.23 -28.43
CA ARG A 17 -3.09 3.96 -27.88
C ARG A 17 -2.57 5.04 -26.94
N LYS A 18 -2.73 6.33 -27.27
CA LYS A 18 -2.24 7.44 -26.43
C LYS A 18 -2.85 7.48 -25.03
N LEU A 19 -4.06 6.93 -24.85
CA LEU A 19 -4.74 6.83 -23.57
C LEU A 19 -4.36 5.54 -22.80
N TYR A 20 -4.12 4.45 -23.53
CA TYR A 20 -3.83 3.14 -22.96
C TYR A 20 -2.34 2.91 -22.65
N TYR A 21 -1.40 3.62 -23.30
CA TYR A 21 0.04 3.46 -23.05
C TYR A 21 0.44 3.76 -21.59
N PRO A 22 0.10 4.93 -21.00
CA PRO A 22 0.45 5.22 -19.61
C PRO A 22 -0.21 4.23 -18.65
N PHE A 23 -1.42 3.78 -18.96
CA PHE A 23 -2.12 2.76 -18.17
C PHE A 23 -1.39 1.41 -18.23
N ALA A 24 -0.94 0.99 -19.42
CA ALA A 24 -0.25 -0.27 -19.62
C ALA A 24 1.09 -0.29 -18.88
N ILE A 25 1.89 0.77 -19.01
CA ILE A 25 3.16 0.90 -18.29
C ILE A 25 2.94 0.81 -16.79
N ALA A 26 1.92 1.50 -16.27
CA ALA A 26 1.67 1.49 -14.84
C ALA A 26 1.19 0.12 -14.34
N VAL A 27 0.36 -0.62 -15.10
CA VAL A 27 -0.03 -2.00 -14.77
C VAL A 27 1.17 -2.96 -14.84
N ILE A 28 2.01 -2.84 -15.87
CA ILE A 28 3.21 -3.68 -16.03
C ILE A 28 4.15 -3.48 -14.84
N LEU A 29 4.47 -2.23 -14.48
CA LEU A 29 5.35 -1.92 -13.36
C LEU A 29 4.77 -2.36 -12.01
N THR A 30 3.49 -2.10 -11.77
CA THR A 30 2.85 -2.53 -10.51
C THR A 30 2.74 -4.06 -10.41
N THR A 31 2.52 -4.76 -11.52
CA THR A 31 2.56 -6.22 -11.58
C THR A 31 3.95 -6.75 -11.25
N MET A 32 4.99 -6.16 -11.83
CA MET A 32 6.39 -6.52 -11.57
C MET A 32 6.72 -6.37 -10.08
N ILE A 33 6.37 -5.22 -9.48
CA ILE A 33 6.62 -4.95 -8.05
C ILE A 33 5.83 -5.92 -7.17
N LEU A 34 4.54 -6.13 -7.45
CA LEU A 34 3.69 -7.04 -6.68
C LEU A 34 4.23 -8.47 -6.71
N TYR A 35 4.60 -8.97 -7.90
CA TYR A 35 5.23 -10.27 -8.07
C TYR A 35 6.50 -10.38 -7.22
N SER A 36 7.36 -9.37 -7.28
CA SER A 36 8.64 -9.36 -6.56
C SER A 36 8.43 -9.47 -5.05
N PHE A 37 7.49 -8.71 -4.49
CA PHE A 37 7.16 -8.78 -3.05
C PHE A 37 6.62 -10.16 -2.66
N ILE A 38 5.75 -10.74 -3.48
CA ILE A 38 5.17 -12.06 -3.21
C ILE A 38 6.27 -13.14 -3.29
N ALA A 39 7.10 -13.13 -4.34
CA ALA A 39 8.19 -14.09 -4.52
C ALA A 39 9.20 -14.06 -3.36
N LEU A 40 9.55 -12.87 -2.88
CA LEU A 40 10.39 -12.73 -1.68
C LEU A 40 9.69 -13.28 -0.43
N ALA A 41 8.40 -13.02 -0.25
CA ALA A 41 7.64 -13.49 0.90
C ALA A 41 7.42 -15.02 0.92
N THR A 42 7.44 -15.65 -0.25
CA THR A 42 7.23 -17.11 -0.41
C THR A 42 8.54 -17.89 -0.57
N THR A 43 9.70 -17.23 -0.62
CA THR A 43 11.01 -17.88 -0.80
C THR A 43 11.24 -19.01 0.21
N PRO A 44 11.65 -20.23 -0.22
CA PRO A 44 11.84 -21.36 0.68
C PRO A 44 13.05 -21.09 1.56
N HIS A 45 13.06 -21.60 2.79
CA HIS A 45 14.13 -21.38 3.77
C HIS A 45 14.27 -19.95 4.31
N LEU A 46 13.42 -19.00 3.91
CA LEU A 46 13.42 -17.66 4.54
C LEU A 46 13.18 -17.77 6.05
N GLU A 47 12.29 -18.67 6.50
CA GLU A 47 11.98 -18.88 7.91
C GLU A 47 13.07 -19.63 8.70
N ALA A 48 13.94 -20.36 8.01
CA ALA A 48 15.02 -21.12 8.65
C ALA A 48 16.21 -20.22 9.01
N SER A 49 16.30 -19.04 8.41
CA SER A 49 17.31 -18.02 8.71
C SER A 49 16.97 -17.23 9.98
N TYR A 50 17.99 -16.75 10.68
CA TYR A 50 17.81 -15.91 11.88
C TYR A 50 16.95 -14.67 11.56
N GLY A 51 15.89 -14.45 12.34
CA GLY A 51 14.91 -13.36 12.08
C GLY A 51 13.98 -13.59 10.88
N GLY A 52 14.05 -14.76 10.25
CA GLY A 52 13.33 -15.12 9.03
C GLY A 52 11.81 -15.05 9.13
N ARG A 53 11.24 -15.48 10.28
CA ARG A 53 9.80 -15.39 10.55
C ARG A 53 9.33 -13.93 10.54
N THR A 54 10.06 -13.04 11.21
CA THR A 54 9.75 -11.61 11.27
C THR A 54 9.87 -10.96 9.88
N ALA A 55 10.94 -11.30 9.13
CA ALA A 55 11.11 -10.83 7.76
C ALA A 55 9.94 -11.25 6.85
N ARG A 56 9.46 -12.50 6.97
CA ARG A 56 8.28 -12.97 6.23
C ARG A 56 7.02 -12.19 6.57
N THR A 57 6.80 -11.91 7.86
CA THR A 57 5.64 -11.12 8.30
C THR A 57 5.69 -9.70 7.73
N VAL A 58 6.84 -9.04 7.77
CA VAL A 58 7.04 -7.69 7.21
C VAL A 58 6.85 -7.67 5.69
N LEU A 59 7.38 -8.67 4.96
CA LEU A 59 7.18 -8.82 3.52
C LEU A 59 5.70 -9.07 3.19
N GLY A 60 4.99 -9.86 4.00
CA GLY A 60 3.54 -10.06 3.86
C GLY A 60 2.73 -8.77 4.02
N PHE A 61 3.10 -7.92 4.98
CA PHE A 61 2.52 -6.58 5.11
C PHE A 61 2.84 -5.68 3.92
N GLY A 62 4.07 -5.76 3.40
CA GLY A 62 4.47 -5.10 2.15
C GLY A 62 3.61 -5.53 0.96
N CYS A 63 3.32 -6.84 0.82
CA CYS A 63 2.43 -7.36 -0.21
C CYS A 63 1.04 -6.72 -0.14
N PHE A 64 0.46 -6.60 1.06
CA PHE A 64 -0.85 -5.96 1.25
C PHE A 64 -0.84 -4.47 0.85
N VAL A 65 0.19 -3.73 1.27
CA VAL A 65 0.41 -2.32 0.91
C VAL A 65 0.49 -2.15 -0.61
N VAL A 66 1.33 -2.94 -1.27
CA VAL A 66 1.52 -2.90 -2.72
C VAL A 66 0.22 -3.26 -3.45
N GLN A 67 -0.48 -4.30 -3.00
CA GLN A 67 -1.77 -4.71 -3.55
C GLN A 67 -2.82 -3.60 -3.48
N LEU A 68 -2.87 -2.87 -2.37
CA LEU A 68 -3.76 -1.72 -2.20
C LEU A 68 -3.42 -0.59 -3.19
N VAL A 69 -2.12 -0.29 -3.35
CA VAL A 69 -1.65 0.71 -4.33
C VAL A 69 -2.03 0.30 -5.76
N VAL A 70 -1.85 -0.98 -6.11
CA VAL A 70 -2.25 -1.54 -7.41
C VAL A 70 -3.74 -1.31 -7.64
N ILE A 71 -4.60 -1.67 -6.69
CA ILE A 71 -6.07 -1.51 -6.83
C ILE A 71 -6.43 -0.03 -7.09
N ILE A 72 -5.89 0.90 -6.30
CA ILE A 72 -6.20 2.33 -6.43
C ILE A 72 -5.71 2.89 -7.77
N LEU A 73 -4.49 2.53 -8.17
CA LEU A 73 -3.88 3.01 -9.40
C LEU A 73 -4.64 2.49 -10.63
N VAL A 74 -4.93 1.18 -10.67
CA VAL A 74 -5.65 0.56 -11.80
C VAL A 74 -7.10 1.09 -11.86
N ALA A 75 -7.77 1.27 -10.71
CA ALA A 75 -9.11 1.86 -10.66
C ALA A 75 -9.13 3.30 -11.20
N TYR A 76 -8.14 4.13 -10.83
CA TYR A 76 -8.00 5.49 -11.34
C TYR A 76 -7.74 5.51 -12.84
N ALA A 77 -6.78 4.71 -13.31
CA ALA A 77 -6.41 4.69 -14.71
C ALA A 77 -7.55 4.18 -15.61
N ASN A 78 -8.26 3.13 -15.21
CA ASN A 78 -9.48 2.70 -15.89
C ASN A 78 -10.55 3.82 -15.87
N GLY A 79 -10.74 4.50 -14.73
CA GLY A 79 -11.66 5.63 -14.62
C GLY A 79 -11.32 6.78 -15.57
N TYR A 80 -10.04 7.08 -15.75
CA TYR A 80 -9.52 8.07 -16.70
C TYR A 80 -9.81 7.67 -18.15
N VAL A 81 -9.52 6.43 -18.51
CA VAL A 81 -9.78 5.88 -19.86
C VAL A 81 -11.28 5.94 -20.17
N MET A 82 -12.14 5.45 -19.27
CA MET A 82 -13.60 5.48 -19.44
C MET A 82 -14.16 6.90 -19.57
N LYS A 83 -13.58 7.86 -18.84
CA LYS A 83 -14.00 9.26 -18.91
C LYS A 83 -13.60 9.93 -20.23
N ASN A 84 -12.44 9.58 -20.79
CA ASN A 84 -12.01 10.11 -22.08
C ASN A 84 -12.75 9.46 -23.25
N ARG A 85 -13.19 8.20 -23.09
CA ARG A 85 -13.99 7.46 -24.09
C ARG A 85 -15.50 7.63 -23.94
N SER A 86 -15.96 8.45 -22.99
CA SER A 86 -17.40 8.64 -22.75
C SER A 86 -18.16 9.19 -23.97
N LYS A 87 -17.48 9.93 -24.86
CA LYS A 87 -18.05 10.43 -26.11
C LYS A 87 -18.24 9.33 -27.15
N GLU A 88 -17.29 8.42 -27.27
CA GLU A 88 -17.37 7.25 -28.17
C GLU A 88 -18.48 6.31 -27.71
N LEU A 89 -18.53 6.01 -26.40
CA LEU A 89 -19.58 5.20 -25.79
C LEU A 89 -20.97 5.85 -25.94
N GLY A 90 -21.04 7.18 -25.86
CA GLY A 90 -22.27 7.94 -26.13
C GLY A 90 -22.72 7.83 -27.58
N LEU A 91 -21.80 7.91 -28.54
CA LEU A 91 -22.09 7.74 -29.97
C LEU A 91 -22.64 6.33 -30.26
N TYR A 92 -22.02 5.28 -29.72
CA TYR A 92 -22.51 3.91 -29.88
C TYR A 92 -23.92 3.71 -29.33
N SER A 93 -24.27 4.39 -28.23
CA SER A 93 -25.63 4.35 -27.72
C SER A 93 -26.64 5.10 -28.61
N VAL A 94 -26.23 6.17 -29.30
CA VAL A 94 -27.08 6.89 -30.26
C VAL A 94 -27.28 6.07 -31.54
N LEU A 95 -26.28 5.29 -31.95
CA LEU A 95 -26.37 4.32 -33.05
C LEU A 95 -27.17 3.04 -32.69
N GLY A 96 -27.84 3.01 -31.54
CA GLY A 96 -28.75 1.93 -31.17
C GLY A 96 -28.11 0.73 -30.46
N MET A 97 -26.83 0.80 -30.03
CA MET A 97 -26.27 -0.26 -29.19
C MET A 97 -26.94 -0.27 -27.81
N GLU A 98 -27.50 -1.42 -27.43
CA GLU A 98 -28.01 -1.61 -26.06
C GLU A 98 -26.89 -1.50 -25.02
N LYS A 99 -27.26 -1.06 -23.81
CA LYS A 99 -26.34 -0.94 -22.66
C LYS A 99 -25.61 -2.25 -22.34
N LYS A 100 -26.27 -3.40 -22.57
CA LYS A 100 -25.67 -4.73 -22.38
C LYS A 100 -24.50 -4.96 -23.33
N HIS A 101 -24.64 -4.57 -24.60
CA HIS A 101 -23.58 -4.72 -25.59
C HIS A 101 -22.39 -3.80 -25.31
N LEU A 102 -22.63 -2.57 -24.83
CA LEU A 102 -21.57 -1.66 -24.38
C LEU A 102 -20.79 -2.25 -23.19
N LEU A 103 -21.51 -2.82 -22.21
CA LEU A 103 -20.89 -3.45 -21.05
C LEU A 103 -20.03 -4.65 -21.49
N VAL A 104 -20.56 -5.55 -22.32
CA VAL A 104 -19.81 -6.71 -22.85
C VAL A 104 -18.59 -6.28 -23.66
N MET A 105 -18.69 -5.22 -24.45
CA MET A 105 -17.54 -4.65 -25.17
C MET A 105 -16.45 -4.18 -24.19
N THR A 106 -16.82 -3.39 -23.18
CA THR A 106 -15.85 -2.89 -22.18
C THR A 106 -15.25 -4.00 -21.33
N LEU A 107 -16.01 -5.07 -21.04
CA LEU A 107 -15.52 -6.27 -20.36
C LEU A 107 -14.41 -6.93 -21.17
N TRP A 108 -14.68 -7.20 -22.46
CA TRP A 108 -13.71 -7.84 -23.35
C TRP A 108 -12.45 -7.00 -23.53
N GLU A 109 -12.61 -5.68 -23.60
CA GLU A 109 -11.48 -4.77 -23.72
C GLU A 109 -10.59 -4.80 -22.46
N LEU A 110 -11.19 -4.79 -21.28
CA LEU A 110 -10.44 -4.86 -20.03
C LEU A 110 -9.79 -6.24 -19.83
N LEU A 111 -10.43 -7.31 -20.28
CA LEU A 111 -9.91 -8.69 -20.19
C LEU A 111 -8.72 -8.88 -21.14
N ILE A 112 -8.82 -8.45 -22.39
CA ILE A 112 -7.68 -8.50 -23.33
C ILE A 112 -6.53 -7.64 -22.81
N PHE A 113 -6.83 -6.45 -22.29
CA PHE A 113 -5.84 -5.57 -21.70
C PHE A 113 -5.15 -6.20 -20.49
N TYR A 114 -5.92 -6.86 -19.61
CA TYR A 114 -5.41 -7.62 -18.47
C TYR A 114 -4.40 -8.68 -18.92
N ILE A 115 -4.77 -9.56 -19.84
CA ILE A 115 -3.89 -10.65 -20.30
C ILE A 115 -2.58 -10.09 -20.87
N LEU A 116 -2.65 -9.05 -21.71
CA LEU A 116 -1.46 -8.48 -22.35
C LEU A 116 -0.54 -7.78 -21.34
N THR A 117 -1.10 -6.98 -20.43
CA THR A 117 -0.30 -6.16 -19.51
C THR A 117 0.20 -6.93 -18.30
N VAL A 118 -0.64 -7.79 -17.72
CA VAL A 118 -0.23 -8.67 -16.61
C VAL A 118 0.74 -9.74 -17.11
N GLY A 119 0.51 -10.29 -18.30
CA GLY A 119 1.47 -11.23 -18.92
C GLY A 119 2.84 -10.59 -19.13
N ALA A 120 2.89 -9.37 -19.69
CA ALA A 120 4.14 -8.63 -19.85
C ALA A 120 4.79 -8.26 -18.49
N GLY A 121 3.98 -7.83 -17.52
CA GLY A 121 4.46 -7.49 -16.17
C GLY A 121 5.03 -8.68 -15.41
N LEU A 122 4.38 -9.85 -15.50
CA LEU A 122 4.88 -11.10 -14.92
C LEU A 122 6.16 -11.57 -15.62
N GLY A 123 6.21 -11.47 -16.97
CA GLY A 123 7.42 -11.82 -17.72
C GLY A 123 8.62 -10.97 -17.30
N LEU A 124 8.42 -9.65 -17.11
CA LEU A 124 9.46 -8.78 -16.56
C LEU A 124 9.75 -9.08 -15.08
N GLY A 125 8.74 -9.34 -14.26
CA GLY A 125 8.90 -9.71 -12.85
C GLY A 125 9.78 -10.95 -12.68
N LEU A 126 9.54 -11.99 -13.47
CA LEU A 126 10.34 -13.21 -13.50
C LEU A 126 11.78 -12.96 -13.96
N LEU A 127 11.97 -12.05 -14.92
CA LEU A 127 13.30 -11.68 -15.42
C LEU A 127 14.13 -10.91 -14.36
N PHE A 128 13.48 -10.05 -13.58
CA PHE A 128 14.12 -9.23 -12.55
C PHE A 128 14.18 -9.90 -11.17
N ASP A 129 13.49 -11.03 -10.98
CA ASP A 129 13.43 -11.81 -9.74
C ASP A 129 14.82 -12.05 -9.09
N PRO A 130 15.82 -12.65 -9.79
CA PRO A 130 17.14 -12.88 -9.21
C PRO A 130 17.89 -11.58 -8.87
N LEU A 131 17.64 -10.50 -9.61
CA LEU A 131 18.26 -9.20 -9.36
C LEU A 131 17.72 -8.58 -8.05
N ILE A 132 16.42 -8.69 -7.82
CA ILE A 132 15.75 -8.19 -6.62
C ILE A 132 16.15 -9.02 -5.40
N PHE A 133 16.25 -10.35 -5.56
CA PHE A 133 16.74 -11.23 -4.50
C PHE A 133 18.20 -10.93 -4.13
N ALA A 134 19.07 -10.73 -5.12
CA ALA A 134 20.45 -10.32 -4.88
C ALA A 134 20.55 -8.96 -4.16
N LEU A 135 19.67 -8.01 -4.51
CA LEU A 135 19.59 -6.72 -3.83
C LEU A 135 19.16 -6.88 -2.37
N LEU A 136 18.17 -7.74 -2.09
CA LEU A 136 17.75 -8.05 -0.72
C LEU A 136 18.91 -8.63 0.10
N LEU A 137 19.63 -9.64 -0.41
CA LEU A 137 20.77 -10.24 0.29
C LEU A 137 21.87 -9.21 0.58
N LYS A 138 22.15 -8.32 -0.39
CA LYS A 138 23.11 -7.23 -0.21
C LYS A 138 22.66 -6.25 0.87
N CYS A 139 21.38 -5.91 0.93
CA CYS A 139 20.81 -5.06 1.98
C CYS A 139 20.85 -5.74 3.37
N MET A 140 20.79 -7.08 3.42
CA MET A 140 20.91 -7.85 4.67
C MET A 140 22.35 -8.12 5.10
N GLY A 141 23.35 -7.74 4.29
CA GLY A 141 24.76 -8.05 4.57
C GLY A 141 25.12 -9.54 4.42
N LEU A 142 24.27 -10.34 3.75
CA LEU A 142 24.48 -11.76 3.51
C LEU A 142 25.27 -11.98 2.20
N PRO A 143 26.04 -13.08 2.08
CA PRO A 143 26.72 -13.42 0.83
C PRO A 143 25.67 -13.59 -0.28
N VAL A 144 25.88 -12.88 -1.39
CA VAL A 144 24.96 -12.88 -2.53
C VAL A 144 25.09 -14.21 -3.26
N VAL A 145 24.22 -15.17 -2.91
CA VAL A 145 24.07 -16.42 -3.68
C VAL A 145 22.89 -16.21 -4.63
N ILE A 146 23.18 -16.15 -5.93
CA ILE A 146 22.14 -16.06 -6.96
C ILE A 146 21.53 -17.45 -7.11
N GLN A 147 20.50 -17.75 -6.30
CA GLN A 147 19.62 -18.88 -6.54
C GLN A 147 18.23 -18.34 -6.88
N SER A 148 17.82 -18.49 -8.14
CA SER A 148 16.44 -18.26 -8.52
C SER A 148 15.65 -19.51 -8.14
N THR A 149 14.89 -19.42 -7.04
CA THR A 149 13.89 -20.44 -6.73
C THR A 149 12.61 -20.04 -7.46
N PHE A 150 12.38 -20.63 -8.63
CA PHE A 150 11.14 -20.38 -9.37
C PHE A 150 9.97 -20.98 -8.58
N GLN A 151 9.04 -20.13 -8.16
CA GLN A 151 7.89 -20.51 -7.33
C GLN A 151 6.57 -20.30 -8.07
N ILE A 152 5.91 -21.42 -8.40
CA ILE A 152 4.59 -21.40 -9.04
C ILE A 152 3.56 -20.70 -8.14
N GLU A 153 3.66 -20.87 -6.83
CA GLU A 153 2.77 -20.21 -5.85
C GLU A 153 2.81 -18.68 -5.96
N ALA A 154 4.00 -18.10 -6.12
CA ALA A 154 4.17 -16.65 -6.24
C ALA A 154 3.49 -16.10 -7.50
N VAL A 155 3.65 -16.81 -8.63
CA VAL A 155 2.99 -16.47 -9.89
C VAL A 155 1.47 -16.54 -9.73
N LEU A 156 0.96 -17.63 -9.15
CA LEU A 156 -0.49 -17.85 -8.99
C LEU A 156 -1.13 -16.81 -8.06
N ASN A 157 -0.48 -16.49 -6.94
CA ASN A 157 -0.93 -15.46 -6.01
C ASN A 157 -0.94 -14.07 -6.65
N THR A 158 0.07 -13.73 -7.46
CA THR A 158 0.10 -12.46 -8.19
C THR A 158 -1.05 -12.36 -9.19
N LEU A 159 -1.30 -13.46 -9.92
CA LEU A 159 -2.36 -13.55 -10.90
C LEU A 159 -3.75 -13.44 -10.24
N LEU A 160 -3.94 -14.08 -9.08
CA LEU A 160 -5.15 -13.93 -8.25
C LEU A 160 -5.33 -12.50 -7.73
N GLY A 161 -4.26 -11.88 -7.23
CA GLY A 161 -4.28 -10.50 -6.72
C GLY A 161 -4.69 -9.49 -7.79
N LEU A 162 -4.13 -9.61 -8.99
CA LEU A 162 -4.50 -8.75 -10.12
C LEU A 162 -5.89 -9.09 -10.69
N ALA A 163 -6.28 -10.37 -10.72
CA ALA A 163 -7.63 -10.76 -11.11
C ALA A 163 -8.69 -10.17 -10.17
N LEU A 164 -8.42 -10.13 -8.86
CA LEU A 164 -9.28 -9.44 -7.88
C LEU A 164 -9.37 -7.94 -8.16
N ALA A 165 -8.24 -7.27 -8.42
CA ALA A 165 -8.23 -5.85 -8.74
C ALA A 165 -9.04 -5.53 -10.00
N PHE A 166 -8.83 -6.29 -11.08
CA PHE A 166 -9.57 -6.12 -12.33
C PHE A 166 -11.04 -6.52 -12.18
N GLY A 167 -11.36 -7.57 -11.42
CA GLY A 167 -12.73 -7.98 -11.11
C GLY A 167 -13.50 -6.88 -10.36
N LEU A 168 -12.86 -6.24 -9.38
CA LEU A 168 -13.44 -5.10 -8.65
C LEU A 168 -13.70 -3.92 -9.60
N ILE A 169 -12.79 -3.66 -10.55
CA ILE A 169 -12.97 -2.64 -11.58
C ILE A 169 -14.12 -2.98 -12.52
N LEU A 170 -14.26 -4.24 -12.94
CA LEU A 170 -15.37 -4.69 -13.76
C LEU A 170 -16.71 -4.49 -13.05
N LEU A 171 -16.76 -4.78 -11.75
CA LEU A 171 -17.94 -4.55 -10.93
C LEU A 171 -18.26 -3.05 -10.85
N LEU A 172 -17.26 -2.19 -10.58
CA LEU A 172 -17.42 -0.73 -10.55
C LEU A 172 -17.87 -0.18 -11.91
N ASN A 173 -17.27 -0.63 -13.01
CA ASN A 173 -17.64 -0.24 -14.37
C ASN A 173 -19.08 -0.69 -14.70
N SER A 174 -19.45 -1.92 -14.33
CA SER A 174 -20.79 -2.47 -14.55
C SER A 174 -21.83 -1.67 -13.77
N PHE A 175 -21.57 -1.37 -12.49
CA PHE A 175 -22.46 -0.58 -11.65
C PHE A 175 -22.62 0.85 -12.19
N ARG A 176 -21.52 1.44 -12.68
CA ARG A 176 -21.53 2.75 -13.33
C ARG A 176 -22.38 2.72 -14.62
N LEU A 177 -22.14 1.76 -15.51
CA LEU A 177 -22.85 1.66 -16.78
C LEU A 177 -24.34 1.30 -16.62
N LEU A 178 -24.71 0.48 -15.64
CA LEU A 178 -26.12 0.18 -15.33
C LEU A 178 -26.85 1.42 -14.77
N ARG A 179 -26.20 2.19 -13.90
CA ARG A 179 -26.84 3.32 -13.19
C ARG A 179 -26.91 4.60 -14.03
N TYR A 180 -26.01 4.79 -15.00
CA TYR A 180 -26.04 5.95 -15.88
C TYR A 180 -26.83 5.67 -17.16
N SER A 181 -28.02 6.28 -17.29
CA SER A 181 -28.77 6.36 -18.54
C SER A 181 -27.94 7.02 -19.64
N SER A 182 -27.98 6.48 -20.86
CA SER A 182 -27.25 6.97 -22.04
C SER A 182 -27.45 8.46 -22.33
N LEU A 183 -28.60 9.03 -21.94
CA LEU A 183 -28.90 10.46 -22.07
C LEU A 183 -28.07 11.32 -21.10
N HIS A 184 -27.74 10.79 -19.92
CA HIS A 184 -26.94 11.48 -18.90
C HIS A 184 -25.42 11.36 -19.12
N LEU A 185 -24.93 10.37 -19.91
CA LEU A 185 -23.52 10.32 -20.31
C LEU A 185 -23.15 11.45 -21.28
N MET A 186 -24.01 11.77 -22.24
CA MET A 186 -23.82 12.94 -23.13
C MET A 186 -24.06 14.27 -22.39
N GLN A 187 -25.03 14.32 -21.48
CA GLN A 187 -25.30 15.51 -20.67
C GLN A 187 -24.42 15.63 -19.41
N GLN A 188 -23.40 14.80 -19.21
CA GLN A 188 -22.53 14.89 -18.02
C GLN A 188 -21.70 16.18 -17.96
N LYS A 189 -21.65 16.96 -19.06
CA LYS A 189 -21.16 18.35 -19.06
C LYS A 189 -22.18 19.38 -18.51
N LYS A 190 -23.46 19.02 -18.38
CA LYS A 190 -24.59 19.90 -18.00
C LYS A 190 -25.45 19.39 -16.83
N ALA A 191 -25.28 18.13 -16.37
CA ALA A 191 -26.08 17.56 -15.29
C ALA A 191 -25.94 18.39 -14.00
N GLY A 192 -27.07 18.95 -13.57
CA GLY A 192 -27.18 20.05 -12.62
C GLY A 192 -26.61 19.78 -11.24
N GLU A 193 -26.43 20.88 -10.50
CA GLU A 193 -25.91 20.88 -9.14
C GLU A 193 -26.63 19.84 -8.25
N LYS A 194 -25.89 18.82 -7.78
CA LYS A 194 -26.38 17.99 -6.67
C LYS A 194 -26.76 18.92 -5.49
N LYS A 195 -27.99 18.76 -5.00
CA LYS A 195 -28.57 19.54 -3.89
C LYS A 195 -27.57 19.60 -2.73
N GLY A 196 -27.21 20.81 -2.30
CA GLY A 196 -26.09 21.07 -1.39
C GLY A 196 -26.12 20.35 -0.03
N ARG A 197 -27.29 19.86 0.41
CA ARG A 197 -27.45 19.15 1.69
C ARG A 197 -26.74 17.80 1.73
N PHE A 198 -26.73 17.05 0.62
CA PHE A 198 -26.09 15.73 0.60
C PHE A 198 -24.55 15.84 0.60
N LEU A 199 -24.01 16.97 0.13
CA LEU A 199 -22.57 17.24 0.16
C LEU A 199 -22.09 17.45 1.60
N LEU A 200 -22.82 18.25 2.41
CA LEU A 200 -22.50 18.51 3.81
C LEU A 200 -22.46 17.22 4.66
N VAL A 201 -23.40 16.30 4.46
CA VAL A 201 -23.38 15.01 5.18
C VAL A 201 -22.14 14.19 4.81
N GLN A 202 -21.78 14.15 3.52
CA GLN A 202 -20.58 13.47 3.05
C GLN A 202 -19.30 14.12 3.59
N THR A 203 -19.27 15.45 3.78
CA THR A 203 -18.10 16.12 4.36
C THR A 203 -17.93 15.76 5.82
N LEU A 204 -19.03 15.76 6.59
CA LEU A 204 -19.01 15.43 8.01
C LEU A 204 -18.60 13.98 8.24
N LEU A 205 -19.11 13.06 7.41
CA LEU A 205 -18.73 11.66 7.44
C LEU A 205 -17.24 11.47 7.08
N GLY A 206 -16.73 12.19 6.06
CA GLY A 206 -15.31 12.17 5.71
C GLY A 206 -14.40 12.69 6.83
N LEU A 207 -14.79 13.79 7.50
CA LEU A 207 -14.08 14.32 8.65
C LEU A 207 -14.10 13.35 9.84
N GLY A 208 -15.26 12.72 10.10
CA GLY A 208 -15.42 11.72 11.16
C GLY A 208 -14.53 10.49 10.93
N LEU A 209 -14.51 9.95 9.72
CA LEU A 209 -13.60 8.84 9.36
C LEU A 209 -12.13 9.21 9.56
N LEU A 210 -11.74 10.44 9.17
CA LEU A 210 -10.36 10.90 9.36
C LEU A 210 -10.02 11.03 10.85
N GLY A 211 -10.95 11.55 11.67
CA GLY A 211 -10.79 11.64 13.12
C GLY A 211 -10.66 10.27 13.78
N ILE A 212 -11.49 9.29 13.37
CA ILE A 212 -11.39 7.91 13.86
C ILE A 212 -10.04 7.28 13.48
N ALA A 213 -9.58 7.49 12.24
CA ALA A 213 -8.27 6.99 11.82
C ALA A 213 -7.12 7.57 12.66
N PHE A 214 -7.18 8.87 12.96
CA PHE A 214 -6.20 9.52 13.84
C PHE A 214 -6.30 9.02 15.28
N TYR A 215 -7.50 8.81 15.79
CA TYR A 215 -7.70 8.27 17.12
C TYR A 215 -7.11 6.85 17.24
N ILE A 216 -7.35 5.99 16.25
CA ILE A 216 -6.73 4.66 16.18
C ILE A 216 -5.20 4.80 16.12
N ALA A 217 -4.66 5.70 15.32
CA ALA A 217 -3.21 5.89 15.23
C ALA A 217 -2.56 6.33 16.55
N LEU A 218 -3.28 7.09 17.39
CA LEU A 218 -2.76 7.60 18.68
C LEU A 218 -3.00 6.67 19.87
N THR A 219 -4.01 5.80 19.81
CA THR A 219 -4.45 4.98 20.96
C THR A 219 -3.77 3.60 20.99
N VAL A 220 -3.06 3.21 19.94
CA VAL A 220 -2.48 1.86 19.90
C VAL A 220 -1.17 1.79 20.66
N GLU A 221 -1.23 1.24 21.87
CA GLU A 221 -0.08 1.05 22.77
C GLU A 221 0.64 -0.30 22.58
N ARG A 222 -0.05 -1.33 22.05
CA ARG A 222 0.51 -2.69 21.91
C ARG A 222 1.12 -2.92 20.52
N PRO A 223 2.37 -3.39 20.39
CA PRO A 223 3.05 -3.57 19.09
C PRO A 223 2.30 -4.47 18.12
N VAL A 224 1.70 -5.57 18.61
CA VAL A 224 0.99 -6.54 17.76
C VAL A 224 -0.37 -6.00 17.29
N ALA A 225 -1.08 -5.27 18.15
CA ALA A 225 -2.32 -4.60 17.78
C ALA A 225 -2.08 -3.37 16.87
N ALA A 226 -0.89 -2.74 16.98
CA ALA A 226 -0.47 -1.59 16.18
C ALA A 226 -0.52 -1.90 14.69
N VAL A 227 -0.10 -3.10 14.30
CA VAL A 227 -0.03 -3.47 12.90
C VAL A 227 -1.42 -3.64 12.28
N GLN A 228 -2.34 -4.32 12.96
CA GLN A 228 -3.72 -4.44 12.47
C GLN A 228 -4.46 -3.09 12.49
N GLY A 229 -4.29 -2.31 13.56
CA GLY A 229 -4.86 -0.97 13.68
C GLY A 229 -4.38 -0.02 12.58
N PHE A 230 -3.11 -0.13 12.19
CA PHE A 230 -2.52 0.65 11.09
C PHE A 230 -3.23 0.38 9.76
N PHE A 231 -3.47 -0.87 9.38
CA PHE A 231 -4.15 -1.18 8.11
C PHE A 231 -5.59 -0.69 8.08
N ILE A 232 -6.31 -0.84 9.20
CA ILE A 232 -7.65 -0.31 9.35
C ILE A 232 -7.61 1.22 9.18
N ALA A 233 -6.71 1.90 9.87
CA ALA A 233 -6.53 3.35 9.76
C ALA A 233 -6.22 3.78 8.32
N VAL A 234 -5.34 3.08 7.59
CA VAL A 234 -5.03 3.36 6.18
C VAL A 234 -6.29 3.28 5.31
N ILE A 235 -7.11 2.24 5.46
CA ILE A 235 -8.37 2.10 4.72
C ILE A 235 -9.32 3.25 5.04
N LEU A 236 -9.45 3.63 6.31
CA LEU A 236 -10.26 4.78 6.71
C LEU A 236 -9.74 6.09 6.11
N VAL A 237 -8.43 6.32 6.09
CA VAL A 237 -7.80 7.52 5.50
C VAL A 237 -8.08 7.58 4.00
N ILE A 238 -7.98 6.46 3.28
CA ILE A 238 -8.30 6.39 1.85
C ILE A 238 -9.76 6.79 1.60
N LEU A 239 -10.69 6.21 2.37
CA LEU A 239 -12.11 6.50 2.24
C LEU A 239 -12.42 7.97 2.59
N ALA A 240 -11.88 8.46 3.71
CA ALA A 240 -12.00 9.85 4.14
C ALA A 240 -11.48 10.81 3.07
N THR A 241 -10.33 10.53 2.48
CA THR A 241 -9.72 11.36 1.43
C THR A 241 -10.62 11.47 0.21
N TYR A 242 -11.17 10.34 -0.28
CA TYR A 242 -12.11 10.37 -1.40
C TYR A 242 -13.39 11.18 -1.08
N LEU A 243 -13.93 11.06 0.14
CA LEU A 243 -15.10 11.84 0.55
C LEU A 243 -14.79 13.33 0.68
N LEU A 244 -13.64 13.68 1.27
CA LEU A 244 -13.22 15.06 1.48
C LEU A 244 -12.91 15.75 0.15
N PHE A 245 -12.25 15.10 -0.81
CA PHE A 245 -12.03 15.73 -2.13
C PHE A 245 -13.32 15.83 -2.95
N ASN A 246 -14.19 14.82 -2.91
CA ASN A 246 -15.44 14.81 -3.69
C ASN A 246 -16.52 15.74 -3.13
N ALA A 247 -16.62 15.88 -1.80
CA ALA A 247 -17.66 16.68 -1.16
C ALA A 247 -17.08 17.80 -0.27
N GLY A 248 -16.04 17.50 0.51
CA GLY A 248 -15.35 18.43 1.42
C GLY A 248 -14.91 19.72 0.74
N SER A 249 -14.05 19.60 -0.26
CA SER A 249 -13.50 20.76 -0.98
C SER A 249 -14.57 21.60 -1.68
N ILE A 250 -15.61 20.96 -2.23
CA ILE A 250 -16.73 21.68 -2.87
C ILE A 250 -17.55 22.44 -1.84
N THR A 251 -17.80 21.84 -0.69
CA THR A 251 -18.56 22.45 0.41
C THR A 251 -17.79 23.62 1.02
N PHE A 252 -16.48 23.47 1.20
CA PHE A 252 -15.58 24.55 1.61
C PHE A 252 -15.61 25.73 0.64
N LEU A 253 -15.52 25.47 -0.67
CA LEU A 253 -15.62 26.51 -1.69
C LEU A 253 -17.02 27.17 -1.74
N ARG A 254 -18.09 26.41 -1.46
CA ARG A 254 -19.46 26.96 -1.33
C ARG A 254 -19.61 27.81 -0.07
N PHE A 255 -18.97 27.45 1.03
CA PHE A 255 -18.91 28.27 2.24
C PHE A 255 -18.20 29.60 1.97
N LEU A 256 -17.08 29.58 1.24
CA LEU A 256 -16.40 30.81 0.77
C LEU A 256 -17.29 31.67 -0.14
N LYS A 257 -18.07 31.03 -1.04
CA LYS A 257 -19.07 31.72 -1.88
C LYS A 257 -20.18 32.39 -1.05
N GLY A 258 -20.54 31.82 0.10
CA GLY A 258 -21.55 32.37 1.01
C GLY A 258 -21.13 33.64 1.75
N ARG A 259 -19.83 33.90 1.91
CA ARG A 259 -19.33 35.14 2.55
C ARG A 259 -19.32 36.30 1.55
N LYS A 260 -20.29 37.20 1.68
CA LYS A 260 -20.40 38.40 0.82
C LYS A 260 -19.12 39.25 0.79
N SER A 261 -18.43 39.40 1.92
CA SER A 261 -17.18 40.16 2.05
C SER A 261 -16.00 39.59 1.24
N TYR A 262 -15.97 38.28 0.99
CA TYR A 262 -14.90 37.62 0.25
C TYR A 262 -15.25 37.38 -1.23
N TYR A 263 -16.49 36.97 -1.51
CA TYR A 263 -16.91 36.54 -2.84
C TYR A 263 -17.15 37.69 -3.83
N TYR A 264 -17.62 38.86 -3.37
CA TYR A 264 -17.96 39.99 -4.26
C TYR A 264 -16.75 40.84 -4.67
N LYS A 265 -15.53 40.43 -4.33
CA LYS A 265 -14.32 41.02 -4.90
C LYS A 265 -14.14 40.50 -6.35
N PRO A 266 -13.84 41.37 -7.34
CA PRO A 266 -13.76 40.98 -8.76
C PRO A 266 -12.84 39.79 -9.01
N GLU A 267 -11.71 39.73 -8.29
CA GLU A 267 -10.68 38.69 -8.38
C GLU A 267 -11.17 37.32 -7.86
N ASN A 268 -11.99 37.33 -6.81
CA ASN A 268 -12.41 36.11 -6.11
C ASN A 268 -13.66 35.48 -6.72
N PHE A 269 -14.57 36.30 -7.28
CA PHE A 269 -15.82 35.83 -7.87
C PHE A 269 -15.61 34.80 -8.99
N ILE A 270 -14.73 35.15 -9.93
CA ILE A 270 -14.40 34.31 -11.09
C ILE A 270 -13.60 33.08 -10.64
N SER A 271 -12.61 33.27 -9.76
CA SER A 271 -11.73 32.21 -9.27
C SER A 271 -12.49 31.14 -8.50
N VAL A 272 -13.34 31.50 -7.54
CA VAL A 272 -14.12 30.55 -6.72
C VAL A 272 -15.10 29.76 -7.58
N SER A 273 -15.78 30.42 -8.52
CA SER A 273 -16.75 29.76 -9.41
C SER A 273 -16.06 28.76 -10.34
N ASN A 274 -14.91 29.12 -10.91
CA ASN A 274 -14.09 28.23 -11.73
C ASN A 274 -13.50 27.06 -10.93
N LEU A 275 -13.04 27.30 -9.70
CA LEU A 275 -12.50 26.25 -8.82
C LEU A 275 -13.57 25.21 -8.47
N ILE A 276 -14.80 25.62 -8.16
CA ILE A 276 -15.91 24.67 -7.91
C ILE A 276 -16.15 23.78 -9.13
N ALA A 277 -16.16 24.34 -10.33
CA ALA A 277 -16.35 23.58 -11.57
C ALA A 277 -15.18 22.61 -11.83
N ARG A 278 -13.94 23.05 -11.61
CA ARG A 278 -12.73 22.22 -11.75
C ARG A 278 -12.68 21.09 -10.72
N MET A 279 -13.00 21.39 -9.46
CA MET A 279 -13.08 20.38 -8.39
C MET A 279 -14.12 19.32 -8.71
N ARG A 280 -15.33 19.69 -9.17
CA ARG A 280 -16.34 18.70 -9.58
C ARG A 280 -15.87 17.77 -10.68
N LYS A 281 -15.10 18.31 -11.63
CA LYS A 281 -14.59 17.52 -12.75
C LYS A 281 -13.45 16.60 -12.31
N ASN A 282 -12.56 17.05 -11.42
CA ASN A 282 -11.26 16.40 -11.19
C ASN A 282 -11.00 15.94 -9.73
N ALA A 283 -11.97 16.08 -8.82
CA ALA A 283 -11.83 15.73 -7.40
C ALA A 283 -11.28 14.32 -7.17
N ALA A 284 -11.82 13.31 -7.86
CA ALA A 284 -11.35 11.94 -7.73
C ALA A 284 -9.87 11.76 -8.14
N GLY A 285 -9.39 12.52 -9.13
CA GLY A 285 -7.98 12.47 -9.53
C GLY A 285 -7.06 13.15 -8.52
N LEU A 286 -7.48 14.30 -7.98
CA LEU A 286 -6.76 14.97 -6.90
C LEU A 286 -6.67 14.09 -5.65
N ALA A 287 -7.75 13.38 -5.31
CA ALA A 287 -7.76 12.41 -4.21
C ALA A 287 -6.75 11.28 -4.45
N THR A 288 -6.73 10.69 -5.64
CA THR A 288 -5.76 9.63 -5.98
C THR A 288 -4.32 10.13 -5.89
N ILE A 289 -4.01 11.33 -6.41
CA ILE A 289 -2.67 11.92 -6.33
C ILE A 289 -2.27 12.12 -4.86
N SER A 290 -3.18 12.64 -4.04
CA SER A 290 -2.94 12.82 -2.60
C SER A 290 -2.66 11.49 -1.92
N ILE A 291 -3.49 10.46 -2.15
CA ILE A 291 -3.31 9.13 -1.55
C ILE A 291 -1.98 8.52 -1.96
N LEU A 292 -1.63 8.55 -3.25
CA LEU A 292 -0.35 8.02 -3.73
C LEU A 292 0.84 8.76 -3.11
N SER A 293 0.77 10.09 -3.02
CA SER A 293 1.81 10.90 -2.37
C SER A 293 1.95 10.57 -0.88
N THR A 294 0.83 10.45 -0.16
CA THR A 294 0.84 10.06 1.24
C THR A 294 1.36 8.63 1.42
N MET A 295 1.04 7.70 0.53
CA MET A 295 1.53 6.32 0.62
C MET A 295 3.04 6.23 0.46
N VAL A 296 3.61 7.02 -0.47
CA VAL A 296 5.07 7.16 -0.61
C VAL A 296 5.68 7.69 0.68
N LEU A 297 5.10 8.74 1.26
CA LEU A 297 5.59 9.34 2.49
C LEU A 297 5.51 8.37 3.67
N VAL A 298 4.37 7.70 3.86
CA VAL A 298 4.17 6.69 4.92
C VAL A 298 5.15 5.53 4.77
N THR A 299 5.39 5.05 3.55
CA THR A 299 6.33 3.95 3.31
C THR A 299 7.76 4.38 3.60
N LEU A 300 8.17 5.56 3.14
CA LEU A 300 9.52 6.09 3.35
C LEU A 300 9.78 6.39 4.83
N THR A 301 8.87 7.13 5.47
CA THR A 301 8.96 7.46 6.90
C THR A 301 8.86 6.21 7.76
N GLY A 302 7.96 5.28 7.46
CA GLY A 302 7.83 4.00 8.17
C GLY A 302 9.11 3.16 8.07
N SER A 303 9.69 3.04 6.87
CA SER A 303 10.95 2.30 6.67
C SER A 303 12.11 2.92 7.45
N LEU A 304 12.24 4.26 7.42
CA LEU A 304 13.27 4.97 8.19
C LEU A 304 13.09 4.81 9.70
N ASN A 305 11.86 4.91 10.19
CA ASN A 305 11.57 4.72 11.61
C ASN A 305 11.84 3.29 12.08
N ILE A 306 11.55 2.28 11.25
CA ILE A 306 11.89 0.89 11.57
C ILE A 306 13.40 0.68 11.55
N PHE A 307 14.12 1.27 10.59
CA PHE A 307 15.58 1.13 10.49
C PHE A 307 16.31 1.80 11.67
N ILE A 308 16.02 3.07 11.94
CA ILE A 308 16.63 3.83 13.04
C ILE A 308 16.12 3.31 14.39
N GLY A 309 14.80 3.11 14.50
CA GLY A 309 14.17 2.59 15.72
C GLY A 309 14.62 1.17 16.05
N GLY A 310 14.97 0.36 15.06
CA GLY A 310 15.57 -0.96 15.26
C GLY A 310 16.94 -0.87 15.95
N GLN A 311 17.80 0.05 15.54
CA GLN A 311 19.08 0.27 16.22
C GLN A 311 18.87 0.80 17.65
N ASN A 312 18.01 1.82 17.82
CA ASN A 312 17.69 2.34 19.15
C ASN A 312 17.08 1.27 20.07
N TYR A 313 16.27 0.36 19.52
CA TYR A 313 15.71 -0.77 20.26
C TYR A 313 16.81 -1.74 20.70
N LEU A 314 17.75 -2.08 19.81
CA LEU A 314 18.90 -2.90 20.17
C LEU A 314 19.76 -2.22 21.24
N ASP A 315 20.02 -0.92 21.13
CA ASP A 315 20.80 -0.17 22.13
C ASP A 315 20.09 -0.08 23.49
N THR A 316 18.77 0.03 23.50
CA THR A 316 17.98 0.15 24.73
C THR A 316 17.78 -1.19 25.42
N VAL A 317 17.51 -2.25 24.65
CA VAL A 317 17.23 -3.60 25.19
C VAL A 317 18.53 -4.36 25.46
N TYR A 318 19.58 -4.08 24.71
CA TYR A 318 20.89 -4.71 24.82
C TYR A 318 21.99 -3.63 24.90
N PRO A 319 22.15 -2.97 26.07
CA PRO A 319 23.13 -1.90 26.23
C PRO A 319 24.58 -2.41 26.11
N SER A 320 24.83 -3.70 26.33
CA SER A 320 26.15 -4.34 26.20
C SER A 320 26.19 -5.40 25.10
N ASP A 321 27.38 -5.59 24.49
CA ASP A 321 27.59 -6.47 23.33
C ASP A 321 27.46 -7.97 23.68
N TYR A 322 27.60 -8.29 24.97
CA TYR A 322 27.46 -9.64 25.52
C TYR A 322 26.42 -9.65 26.64
N MET A 323 25.44 -10.53 26.50
CA MET A 323 24.45 -10.79 27.55
C MET A 323 24.73 -12.17 28.16
N ILE A 324 24.96 -12.19 29.47
CA ILE A 324 25.19 -13.40 30.25
C ILE A 324 23.94 -13.66 31.08
N SER A 325 23.17 -14.68 30.71
CA SER A 325 22.01 -15.09 31.49
C SER A 325 22.40 -16.15 32.52
N VAL A 326 22.11 -15.91 33.80
CA VAL A 326 22.35 -16.88 34.88
C VAL A 326 21.00 -17.24 35.51
N GLY A 327 20.65 -18.52 35.50
CA GLY A 327 19.47 -19.04 36.20
C GLY A 327 19.86 -19.71 37.52
N HIS A 328 19.15 -19.39 38.60
CA HIS A 328 19.27 -20.09 39.89
C HIS A 328 18.00 -20.89 40.21
N MET A 329 18.12 -21.91 41.06
CA MET A 329 16.99 -22.69 41.58
C MET A 329 16.32 -21.94 42.77
N PRO A 330 15.00 -22.03 43.00
CA PRO A 330 14.31 -21.30 44.07
C PRO A 330 14.46 -22.03 45.41
N SER A 331 15.69 -22.16 45.90
CA SER A 331 15.95 -22.59 47.27
C SER A 331 16.52 -21.39 48.03
N ASP A 332 15.64 -20.73 48.78
CA ASP A 332 15.86 -19.42 49.42
C ASP A 332 16.98 -19.40 50.49
N ALA A 333 17.63 -20.53 50.77
CA ALA A 333 18.59 -20.68 51.86
C ALA A 333 20.08 -20.49 51.46
N GLU A 334 20.43 -20.55 50.17
CA GLU A 334 21.83 -20.48 49.70
C GLU A 334 22.00 -19.58 48.45
N THR A 335 20.99 -18.76 48.11
CA THR A 335 20.95 -18.07 46.81
C THR A 335 21.90 -16.87 46.73
N GLU A 336 22.13 -16.14 47.82
CA GLU A 336 22.94 -14.91 47.80
C GLU A 336 24.44 -15.16 47.57
N SER A 337 25.03 -16.16 48.25
CA SER A 337 26.46 -16.48 48.11
C SER A 337 26.79 -17.09 46.75
N VAL A 338 25.90 -17.93 46.21
CA VAL A 338 26.09 -18.55 44.89
C VAL A 338 25.98 -17.49 43.77
N ILE A 339 25.12 -16.48 43.94
CA ILE A 339 25.04 -15.36 42.99
C ILE A 339 26.33 -14.54 42.99
N GLU A 340 26.88 -14.21 44.16
CA GLU A 340 28.16 -13.48 44.27
C GLU A 340 29.33 -14.28 43.67
N ASP A 341 29.43 -15.59 43.97
CA ASP A 341 30.47 -16.46 43.43
C ASP A 341 30.37 -16.60 41.91
N VAL A 342 29.15 -16.75 41.37
CA VAL A 342 28.94 -16.82 39.91
C VAL A 342 29.25 -15.48 39.25
N GLN A 343 28.86 -14.35 39.85
CA GLN A 343 29.23 -13.02 39.34
C GLN A 343 30.75 -12.78 39.38
N ALA A 344 31.44 -13.22 40.44
CA ALA A 344 32.89 -13.14 40.55
C ALA A 344 33.59 -14.00 39.49
N GLN A 345 33.08 -15.21 39.23
CA GLN A 345 33.58 -16.10 38.18
C GLN A 345 33.36 -15.50 36.78
N ILE A 346 32.20 -14.89 36.54
CA ILE A 346 31.89 -14.20 35.28
C ILE A 346 32.85 -13.03 35.06
N LYS A 347 33.08 -12.20 36.09
CA LYS A 347 34.00 -11.06 36.01
C LYS A 347 35.44 -11.51 35.72
N LYS A 348 35.92 -12.53 36.43
CA LYS A 348 37.25 -13.12 36.21
C LYS A 348 37.42 -13.70 34.81
N THR A 349 36.35 -14.30 34.25
CA THR A 349 36.37 -14.86 32.89
C THR A 349 36.31 -13.75 31.84
N ALA A 350 35.52 -12.69 32.05
CA ALA A 350 35.44 -11.53 31.18
C ALA A 350 36.78 -10.76 31.10
N ASP A 351 37.43 -10.56 32.25
CA ASP A 351 38.76 -9.95 32.34
C ASP A 351 39.83 -10.79 31.61
N ALA A 352 39.76 -12.13 31.73
CA ALA A 352 40.69 -13.05 31.06
C ALA A 352 40.46 -13.17 29.54
N THR A 353 39.28 -12.83 29.04
CA THR A 353 38.92 -12.88 27.60
C THR A 353 38.86 -11.51 26.93
N HIS A 354 39.25 -10.43 27.64
CA HIS A 354 39.19 -9.04 27.16
C HIS A 354 37.78 -8.60 26.69
N LEU A 355 36.73 -9.08 27.35
CA LEU A 355 35.35 -8.67 27.08
C LEU A 355 35.06 -7.37 27.84
N SER A 356 35.20 -6.22 27.17
CA SER A 356 35.10 -4.90 27.80
C SER A 356 33.67 -4.37 28.01
N ASP A 357 32.65 -4.99 27.40
CA ASP A 357 31.27 -4.50 27.46
C ASP A 357 30.28 -5.66 27.56
N TYR A 358 29.94 -6.07 28.79
CA TYR A 358 29.03 -7.17 29.08
C TYR A 358 28.00 -6.81 30.17
N GLN A 359 26.78 -7.34 30.04
CA GLN A 359 25.73 -7.21 31.03
C GLN A 359 25.27 -8.60 31.49
N VAL A 360 25.11 -8.76 32.81
CA VAL A 360 24.59 -9.99 33.41
C VAL A 360 23.11 -9.79 33.69
N ALA A 361 22.24 -10.56 33.00
CA ALA A 361 20.80 -10.55 33.23
C ALA A 361 20.42 -11.82 34.01
N GLN A 362 19.78 -11.69 35.17
CA GLN A 362 19.27 -12.85 35.90
C GLN A 362 17.92 -13.25 35.31
N THR A 363 17.85 -14.46 34.74
CA THR A 363 16.61 -14.98 34.12
C THR A 363 16.28 -16.35 34.70
N THR A 364 15.02 -16.58 35.04
CA THR A 364 14.56 -17.76 35.78
C THR A 364 14.41 -19.02 34.91
N TYR A 365 15.43 -19.50 34.18
CA TYR A 365 15.39 -20.84 33.55
C TYR A 365 16.79 -21.49 33.44
N TRP A 366 16.78 -22.83 33.34
CA TRP A 366 17.81 -23.86 33.55
C TRP A 366 19.16 -23.79 32.78
N SER A 367 19.52 -22.68 32.14
CA SER A 367 20.69 -22.62 31.24
C SER A 367 21.45 -21.31 31.33
N ALA A 368 22.79 -21.39 31.35
CA ALA A 368 23.65 -20.25 31.09
C ALA A 368 24.03 -20.21 29.60
N GLU A 369 23.71 -19.12 28.91
CA GLU A 369 24.07 -18.89 27.51
C GLU A 369 24.80 -17.54 27.41
N ILE A 370 25.94 -17.53 26.71
CA ILE A 370 26.63 -16.30 26.32
C ILE A 370 26.29 -16.08 24.85
N ARG A 371 25.56 -15.00 24.55
CA ARG A 371 25.23 -14.63 23.17
C ARG A 371 25.91 -13.32 22.83
N LYS A 372 26.68 -13.32 21.73
CA LYS A 372 27.18 -12.11 21.10
C LYS A 372 26.05 -11.49 20.28
N ILE A 373 25.81 -10.20 20.46
CA ILE A 373 24.75 -9.49 19.74
C ILE A 373 25.37 -8.80 18.52
N ASP A 374 25.32 -9.46 17.36
CA ASP A 374 25.74 -8.87 16.08
C ASP A 374 24.62 -7.95 15.52
N GLY A 375 24.99 -6.75 15.07
CA GLY A 375 24.07 -5.79 14.45
C GLY A 375 24.17 -4.34 14.94
N ARG A 376 25.02 -4.07 15.94
CA ARG A 376 25.30 -2.71 16.42
C ARG A 376 26.26 -1.99 15.45
N SER A 377 25.78 -0.94 14.79
CA SER A 377 26.62 -0.08 13.95
C SER A 377 27.30 0.95 14.85
N ARG A 378 28.55 0.72 15.26
CA ARG A 378 29.36 1.82 15.78
C ARG A 378 29.67 2.76 14.61
N GLY A 379 29.21 4.01 14.72
CA GLY A 379 29.82 5.09 13.96
C GLY A 379 31.28 5.21 14.41
N GLU A 380 32.19 4.95 13.49
CA GLU A 380 33.47 5.68 13.46
C GLU A 380 33.25 7.05 12.83
#